data_AF-A0A1X0PB65-F1
#
_entry.id   AF-A0A1X0PB65-F1
#
_cell.length_a   1.000
_cell.length_b   1.000
_cell.length_c   1.000
_cell.angle_alpha   90.00
_cell.angle_beta   90.00
_cell.angle_gamma   90.00
#
_symmetry.space_group_name_H-M   'P 1'
#
loop_
_entity.id
_entity.type
_entity.pdbx_description
1 polymer ?
#
loop_
_entity_poly.entity_id
_entity_poly.type
_entity_poly.pdbx_seq_one_letter_code
_entity_poly.pdbx_strand_id
1 'polypeptide(L)'
;MEGESCASTEETSVEVGRLQEELSKAKERLQQWKEKTQIGVNELRSRIVELTRELEETRAANVQLKEQLDNKTEGANAATATFLSTPSPLTNILTSWINDSTDIFTSTSLAKSSIALDMVASVSLEFDKYKRRTIQTLRMQTKNLESLQVELSDVRHQLNSALDDLNERKCAIESRDEAISVLQNRLDDLEATNARLESTRATMVNKPNMEQIDVFQERLEKEIENVQREFASRESIIFDQHRDEIERLVAKHDEEVAELRAELEDRRLAGMVVNMEGRSNNEASEVAYAELMADFESLRDELKVTQDENQKLLKKLQEMKERSVCSNGSVSNENNSGGVLRGSLTLPEALARIAELEGGTKRLSDELCEAKKRLIATKHQANNNSMNNNNKDNNRPQVLEGQQLSYLKFIVVKLLCANGDVHVSMNLFPVLSTLLHFNSTDLENIYAANPDWVKRKF
;
A
#
# COMPACT_ATOMS: atom_id res chain seq x y z
N MET A 1 -30.19 -0.16 -13.87
CA MET A 1 -28.75 -0.21 -13.58
C MET A 1 -28.59 -0.92 -12.25
N GLU A 2 -28.59 -2.23 -12.27
CA GLU A 2 -28.22 -3.09 -11.14
C GLU A 2 -27.52 -4.27 -11.77
N GLY A 3 -26.25 -4.50 -11.41
CA GLY A 3 -25.50 -5.62 -11.94
C GLY A 3 -24.03 -5.32 -12.08
N GLU A 4 -23.34 -5.07 -10.96
CA GLU A 4 -21.87 -5.13 -10.85
C GLU A 4 -21.47 -5.04 -9.36
N SER A 5 -21.93 -6.00 -8.54
CA SER A 5 -21.50 -6.08 -7.12
C SER A 5 -21.48 -7.50 -6.53
N CYS A 6 -21.53 -8.56 -7.37
CA CYS A 6 -21.66 -9.94 -6.88
C CYS A 6 -20.48 -10.87 -7.21
N ALA A 7 -19.48 -10.43 -7.97
CA ALA A 7 -18.35 -11.29 -8.39
C ALA A 7 -17.16 -11.30 -7.41
N SER A 8 -16.96 -10.24 -6.61
CA SER A 8 -15.76 -10.13 -5.76
C SER A 8 -15.83 -10.93 -4.45
N THR A 9 -17.02 -11.36 -4.02
CA THR A 9 -17.20 -12.13 -2.78
C THR A 9 -16.96 -13.63 -2.97
N GLU A 10 -17.22 -14.17 -4.17
CA GLU A 10 -16.98 -15.59 -4.46
C GLU A 10 -15.48 -15.93 -4.57
N GLU A 11 -14.67 -15.09 -5.21
CA GLU A 11 -13.22 -15.33 -5.31
C GLU A 11 -12.53 -15.29 -3.94
N THR A 12 -12.96 -14.39 -3.04
CA THR A 12 -12.42 -14.33 -1.68
C THR A 12 -12.82 -15.54 -0.83
N SER A 13 -14.01 -16.11 -1.04
CA SER A 13 -14.44 -17.28 -0.28
C SER A 13 -13.73 -18.56 -0.73
N VAL A 14 -13.44 -18.68 -2.02
CA VAL A 14 -12.64 -19.79 -2.59
C VAL A 14 -11.19 -19.72 -2.12
N GLU A 15 -10.58 -18.53 -2.10
CA GLU A 15 -9.21 -18.35 -1.62
C GLU A 15 -9.09 -18.62 -0.11
N VAL A 16 -10.07 -18.19 0.69
CA VAL A 16 -10.12 -18.52 2.13
C VAL A 16 -10.25 -20.03 2.35
N GLY A 17 -11.07 -20.72 1.55
CA GLY A 17 -11.18 -22.18 1.60
C GLY A 17 -9.85 -22.88 1.28
N ARG A 18 -9.14 -22.41 0.25
CA ARG A 18 -7.81 -22.93 -0.12
C ARG A 18 -6.80 -22.73 1.00
N LEU A 19 -6.73 -21.54 1.59
CA LEU A 19 -5.81 -21.24 2.69
C LEU A 19 -6.14 -22.05 3.96
N GLN A 20 -7.42 -22.31 4.23
CA GLN A 20 -7.83 -23.20 5.32
C GLN A 20 -7.39 -24.65 5.09
N GLU A 21 -7.48 -25.14 3.84
CA GLU A 21 -7.00 -26.48 3.46
C GLU A 21 -5.47 -26.58 3.50
N GLU A 22 -4.75 -25.54 3.08
CA GLU A 22 -3.29 -25.49 3.20
C GLU A 22 -2.84 -25.46 4.66
N LEU A 23 -3.57 -24.72 5.51
CA LEU A 23 -3.30 -24.65 6.94
C LEU A 23 -3.60 -25.99 7.64
N SER A 24 -4.65 -26.71 7.24
CA SER A 24 -4.92 -28.04 7.78
C SER A 24 -3.84 -29.05 7.38
N LYS A 25 -3.40 -29.04 6.11
CA LYS A 25 -2.28 -29.85 5.63
C LYS A 25 -0.96 -29.50 6.32
N ALA A 26 -0.70 -28.22 6.58
CA ALA A 26 0.49 -27.78 7.31
C ALA A 26 0.49 -28.26 8.76
N LYS A 27 -0.67 -28.18 9.45
CA LYS A 27 -0.84 -28.72 10.81
C LYS A 27 -0.62 -30.24 10.85
N GLU A 28 -1.16 -30.97 9.89
CA GLU A 28 -0.97 -32.42 9.80
C GLU A 28 0.51 -32.78 9.60
N ARG A 29 1.21 -32.10 8.68
CA ARG A 29 2.66 -32.31 8.46
C ARG A 29 3.48 -32.02 9.71
N LEU A 30 3.14 -30.95 10.44
CA LEU A 30 3.82 -30.60 11.69
C LEU A 30 3.61 -31.69 12.76
N GLN A 31 2.39 -32.23 12.85
CA GLN A 31 2.07 -33.32 13.78
C GLN A 31 2.85 -34.59 13.43
N GLN A 32 2.87 -34.99 12.16
CA GLN A 32 3.67 -36.14 11.70
C GLN A 32 5.17 -35.94 11.94
N TRP A 33 5.68 -34.72 11.74
CA TRP A 33 7.08 -34.41 12.02
C TRP A 33 7.39 -34.50 13.52
N LYS A 34 6.51 -33.98 14.37
CA LYS A 34 6.63 -34.09 15.83
C LYS A 34 6.65 -35.55 16.28
N GLU A 35 5.78 -36.39 15.73
CA GLU A 35 5.73 -37.82 16.05
C GLU A 35 7.01 -38.54 15.60
N LYS A 36 7.48 -38.31 14.38
CA LYS A 36 8.74 -38.90 13.88
C LYS A 36 9.94 -38.47 14.70
N THR A 37 10.05 -37.19 15.03
CA THR A 37 11.13 -36.68 15.88
C THR A 37 11.05 -37.28 17.28
N GLN A 38 9.85 -37.42 17.85
CA GLN A 38 9.68 -38.06 19.15
C GLN A 38 10.11 -39.53 19.13
N ILE A 39 9.77 -40.28 18.07
CA ILE A 39 10.24 -41.66 17.87
C ILE A 39 11.77 -41.70 17.82
N GLY A 40 12.39 -40.87 16.98
CA GLY A 40 13.86 -40.80 16.88
C GLY A 40 14.55 -40.43 18.19
N VAL A 41 13.98 -39.50 18.96
CA VAL A 41 14.48 -39.15 20.31
C VAL A 41 14.34 -40.32 21.27
N ASN A 42 13.23 -41.07 21.21
CA ASN A 42 13.03 -42.25 22.05
C ASN A 42 14.01 -43.38 21.69
N GLU A 43 14.30 -43.59 20.40
CA GLU A 43 15.30 -44.54 19.92
C GLU A 43 16.70 -44.16 20.40
N LEU A 44 17.08 -42.89 20.27
CA LEU A 44 18.37 -42.38 20.78
C LEU A 44 18.49 -42.54 22.29
N ARG A 45 17.43 -42.23 23.05
CA ARG A 45 17.39 -42.45 24.50
C ARG A 45 17.58 -43.93 24.84
N SER A 46 16.90 -44.82 24.12
CA SER A 46 17.01 -46.27 24.31
C SER A 46 18.43 -46.74 24.01
N ARG A 47 19.04 -46.24 22.95
CA ARG A 47 20.42 -46.57 22.58
C ARG A 47 21.45 -46.05 23.59
N ILE A 48 21.25 -44.87 24.16
CA ILE A 48 22.10 -44.33 25.23
C ILE A 48 22.02 -45.24 26.46
N VAL A 49 20.81 -45.67 26.86
CA VAL A 49 20.64 -46.59 28.00
C VAL A 49 21.36 -47.91 27.73
N GLU A 50 21.22 -48.46 26.53
CA GLU A 50 21.88 -49.71 26.14
C GLU A 50 23.41 -49.60 26.14
N LEU A 51 23.96 -48.54 25.53
CA LEU A 51 25.41 -48.27 25.54
C LEU A 51 25.94 -48.02 26.95
N THR A 52 25.15 -47.37 27.82
CA THR A 52 25.52 -47.16 29.23
C THR A 52 25.59 -48.50 29.96
N ARG A 53 24.66 -49.42 29.69
CA ARG A 53 24.69 -50.78 30.23
C ARG A 53 25.91 -51.56 29.74
N GLU A 54 26.19 -51.54 28.44
CA GLU A 54 27.38 -52.20 27.87
C GLU A 54 28.68 -51.64 28.46
N LEU A 55 28.75 -50.32 28.68
CA LEU A 55 29.89 -49.68 29.31
C LEU A 55 30.06 -50.15 30.77
N GLU A 56 28.98 -50.25 31.53
CA GLU A 56 29.04 -50.74 32.90
C GLU A 56 29.44 -52.24 32.96
N GLU A 57 28.96 -53.05 32.03
CA GLU A 57 29.36 -54.46 31.89
C GLU A 57 30.85 -54.60 31.55
N THR A 58 31.37 -53.78 30.63
CA THR A 58 32.79 -53.79 30.28
C THR A 58 33.68 -53.27 31.42
N ARG A 59 33.21 -52.30 32.20
CA ARG A 59 33.90 -51.86 33.43
C ARG A 59 33.94 -52.98 34.47
N ALA A 60 32.81 -53.66 34.71
CA ALA A 60 32.75 -54.78 35.64
C ALA A 60 33.71 -55.92 35.22
N ALA A 61 33.73 -56.27 33.92
CA ALA A 61 34.65 -57.27 33.38
C ALA A 61 36.12 -56.85 33.53
N ASN A 62 36.45 -55.57 33.32
CA ASN A 62 37.80 -55.05 33.52
C ASN A 62 38.24 -55.08 34.98
N VAL A 63 37.35 -54.75 35.92
CA VAL A 63 37.62 -54.86 37.35
C VAL A 63 37.93 -56.32 37.72
N GLN A 64 37.13 -57.26 37.22
CA GLN A 64 37.35 -58.70 37.45
C GLN A 64 38.66 -59.21 36.84
N LEU A 65 39.02 -58.77 35.63
CA LEU A 65 40.31 -59.12 35.00
C LEU A 65 41.49 -58.52 35.76
N LYS A 66 41.36 -57.30 36.26
CA LYS A 66 42.40 -56.65 37.07
C LYS A 66 42.63 -57.40 38.37
N GLU A 67 41.57 -57.82 39.05
CA GLU A 67 41.64 -58.63 40.26
C GLU A 67 42.27 -60.01 40.00
N GLN A 68 41.98 -60.65 38.86
CA GLN A 68 42.65 -61.89 38.45
C GLN A 68 44.14 -61.71 38.14
N LEU A 69 44.53 -60.56 37.60
CA LEU A 69 45.94 -60.25 37.31
C LEU A 69 46.71 -60.01 38.61
N ASP A 70 46.17 -59.22 39.53
CA ASP A 70 46.80 -58.95 40.82
C ASP A 70 46.98 -60.25 41.62
N ASN A 71 45.98 -61.13 41.65
CA ASN A 71 46.06 -62.45 42.28
C ASN A 71 47.11 -63.40 41.64
N LYS A 72 47.38 -63.28 40.34
CA LYS A 72 48.43 -64.08 39.66
C LYS A 72 49.84 -63.52 39.87
N THR A 73 49.97 -62.21 40.06
CA THR A 73 51.26 -61.54 40.22
C THR A 73 51.84 -61.77 41.62
N GLU A 74 50.99 -62.00 42.63
CA GLU A 74 51.41 -62.40 43.98
C GLU A 74 51.86 -63.88 44.07
N GLY A 75 51.40 -64.75 43.18
CA GLY A 75 51.78 -66.17 43.14
C GLY A 75 53.10 -66.49 42.44
N ALA A 76 53.64 -65.58 41.61
CA ALA A 76 54.81 -65.84 40.76
C ALA A 76 56.17 -65.47 41.38
N ASN A 77 56.18 -64.72 42.50
CA ASN A 77 57.41 -64.22 43.13
C ASN A 77 58.06 -65.20 44.14
N ALA A 78 57.57 -66.44 44.27
CA ALA A 78 58.07 -67.42 45.25
C ALA A 78 59.03 -68.50 44.68
N ALA A 79 59.31 -68.54 43.36
CA ALA A 79 59.88 -69.73 42.73
C ALA A 79 61.24 -69.57 42.01
N THR A 80 62.03 -68.53 42.28
CA THR A 80 63.34 -68.35 41.63
C THR A 80 64.43 -67.85 42.56
N ALA A 81 64.90 -68.72 43.47
CA ALA A 81 66.17 -68.49 44.18
C ALA A 81 66.76 -69.79 44.75
N THR A 82 67.34 -70.67 43.95
CA THR A 82 68.36 -71.59 44.48
C THR A 82 69.28 -72.15 43.39
N PHE A 83 70.55 -72.28 43.76
CA PHE A 83 71.67 -72.97 43.10
C PHE A 83 72.54 -72.14 42.16
N LEU A 84 73.72 -71.76 42.66
CA LEU A 84 75.00 -72.34 42.27
C LEU A 84 76.15 -71.75 43.12
N SER A 85 76.97 -72.59 43.76
CA SER A 85 78.44 -72.62 43.58
C SER A 85 79.22 -73.27 44.75
N THR A 86 80.34 -73.93 44.39
CA THR A 86 81.55 -74.37 45.15
C THR A 86 81.67 -75.89 45.52
N PRO A 87 82.89 -76.49 45.65
CA PRO A 87 83.56 -77.25 44.58
C PRO A 87 84.26 -78.60 44.98
N SER A 88 84.57 -79.46 43.99
CA SER A 88 85.61 -80.56 43.99
C SER A 88 85.34 -81.80 44.89
N PRO A 89 85.90 -83.03 44.67
CA PRO A 89 86.90 -83.55 43.71
C PRO A 89 86.47 -84.91 43.08
N LEU A 90 85.53 -84.92 42.12
CA LEU A 90 85.16 -86.12 41.35
C LEU A 90 85.42 -85.94 39.84
N THR A 91 86.29 -84.99 39.47
CA THR A 91 86.52 -84.61 38.08
C THR A 91 87.40 -85.58 37.30
N ASN A 92 88.14 -86.48 37.95
CA ASN A 92 89.10 -87.35 37.23
C ASN A 92 88.56 -88.74 36.89
N ILE A 93 87.47 -89.18 37.54
CA ILE A 93 86.80 -90.45 37.20
C ILE A 93 85.64 -90.19 36.24
N LEU A 94 85.01 -89.02 36.32
CA LEU A 94 83.91 -88.63 35.43
C LEU A 94 84.39 -88.38 33.99
N THR A 95 85.63 -87.90 33.77
CA THR A 95 86.14 -87.58 32.43
C THR A 95 86.35 -88.79 31.52
N SER A 96 86.62 -89.97 32.08
CA SER A 96 86.73 -91.21 31.29
C SER A 96 85.36 -91.79 30.91
N TRP A 97 84.35 -91.69 31.77
CA TRP A 97 82.99 -92.13 31.46
C TRP A 97 82.25 -91.11 30.58
N ILE A 98 82.57 -89.82 30.75
CA ILE A 98 82.08 -88.73 29.90
C ILE A 98 82.58 -88.89 28.49
N ASN A 99 83.84 -89.29 28.22
CA ASN A 99 84.33 -89.38 26.85
C ASN A 99 83.61 -90.43 25.98
N ASP A 100 83.33 -91.63 26.51
CA ASP A 100 82.58 -92.66 25.78
C ASP A 100 81.06 -92.38 25.74
N SER A 101 80.55 -91.69 26.76
CA SER A 101 79.18 -91.17 26.72
C SER A 101 79.07 -89.99 25.75
N THR A 102 80.11 -89.18 25.56
CA THR A 102 80.06 -87.93 24.81
C THR A 102 79.92 -88.14 23.33
N ASP A 103 80.32 -89.24 22.69
CA ASP A 103 80.06 -89.36 21.24
C ASP A 103 78.57 -89.59 20.92
N ILE A 104 77.87 -90.34 21.78
CA ILE A 104 76.41 -90.52 21.67
C ILE A 104 75.68 -89.30 22.25
N PHE A 105 76.14 -88.76 23.39
CA PHE A 105 75.52 -87.59 24.02
C PHE A 105 75.80 -86.30 23.25
N THR A 106 76.93 -86.14 22.57
CA THR A 106 77.19 -84.99 21.69
C THR A 106 76.45 -85.14 20.38
N SER A 107 76.33 -86.34 19.78
CA SER A 107 75.45 -86.51 18.60
C SER A 107 73.98 -86.25 18.94
N THR A 108 73.53 -86.73 20.11
CA THR A 108 72.15 -86.51 20.58
C THR A 108 71.93 -85.08 21.10
N SER A 109 72.93 -84.43 21.70
CA SER A 109 72.89 -83.03 22.16
C SER A 109 73.03 -82.06 20.99
N LEU A 110 73.84 -82.38 19.97
CA LEU A 110 73.97 -81.62 18.74
C LEU A 110 72.67 -81.71 17.92
N ALA A 111 72.08 -82.90 17.80
CA ALA A 111 70.75 -83.07 17.18
C ALA A 111 69.66 -82.34 17.98
N LYS A 112 69.66 -82.43 19.33
CA LYS A 112 68.75 -81.64 20.18
C LYS A 112 69.00 -80.14 20.09
N SER A 113 70.26 -79.70 19.90
CA SER A 113 70.63 -78.30 19.73
C SER A 113 70.24 -77.78 18.34
N SER A 114 70.29 -78.63 17.31
CA SER A 114 69.77 -78.33 15.97
C SER A 114 68.26 -78.16 16.02
N ILE A 115 67.55 -79.08 16.69
CA ILE A 115 66.10 -78.98 16.89
C ILE A 115 65.75 -77.73 17.72
N ALA A 116 66.54 -77.40 18.76
CA ALA A 116 66.35 -76.20 19.55
C ALA A 116 66.63 -74.92 18.75
N LEU A 117 67.64 -74.90 17.88
CA LEU A 117 67.94 -73.79 16.97
C LEU A 117 66.84 -73.61 15.92
N ASP A 118 66.34 -74.70 15.33
CA ASP A 118 65.21 -74.67 14.39
C ASP A 118 63.92 -74.20 15.10
N MET A 119 63.72 -74.61 16.35
CA MET A 119 62.59 -74.17 17.17
C MET A 119 62.71 -72.67 17.53
N VAL A 120 63.91 -72.19 17.86
CA VAL A 120 64.18 -70.76 18.10
C VAL A 120 64.02 -69.94 16.80
N ALA A 121 64.48 -70.46 15.66
CA ALA A 121 64.31 -69.81 14.36
C ALA A 121 62.83 -69.73 13.95
N SER A 122 62.07 -70.80 14.19
CA SER A 122 60.62 -70.86 13.98
C SER A 122 59.87 -69.86 14.90
N VAL A 123 60.22 -69.82 16.18
CA VAL A 123 59.67 -68.85 17.14
C VAL A 123 60.04 -67.41 16.77
N SER A 124 61.26 -67.15 16.31
CA SER A 124 61.68 -65.83 15.83
C SER A 124 60.88 -65.39 14.60
N LEU A 125 60.63 -66.31 13.66
CA LEU A 125 59.88 -66.03 12.44
C LEU A 125 58.40 -65.77 12.73
N GLU A 126 57.80 -66.51 13.67
CA GLU A 126 56.45 -66.21 14.16
C GLU A 126 56.41 -64.88 14.91
N PHE A 127 57.39 -64.58 15.76
CA PHE A 127 57.50 -63.28 16.43
C PHE A 127 57.58 -62.12 15.42
N ASP A 128 58.34 -62.25 14.34
CA ASP A 128 58.42 -61.25 13.28
C ASP A 128 57.10 -61.11 12.49
N LYS A 129 56.33 -62.20 12.33
CA LYS A 129 54.96 -62.12 11.77
C LYS A 129 54.03 -61.37 12.71
N TYR A 130 54.04 -61.68 14.01
CA TYR A 130 53.25 -60.96 15.00
C TYR A 130 53.60 -59.48 15.03
N LYS A 131 54.89 -59.13 15.05
CA LYS A 131 55.37 -57.75 14.99
C LYS A 131 54.83 -57.01 13.76
N ARG A 132 54.90 -57.63 12.57
CA ARG A 132 54.37 -57.04 11.33
C ARG A 132 52.86 -56.84 11.37
N ARG A 133 52.10 -57.83 11.86
CA ARG A 133 50.64 -57.71 12.04
C ARG A 133 50.29 -56.59 13.00
N THR A 134 50.95 -56.51 14.16
CA THR A 134 50.71 -55.46 15.16
C THR A 134 51.02 -54.08 14.58
N ILE A 135 52.13 -53.90 13.87
CA ILE A 135 52.45 -52.63 13.20
C ILE A 135 51.39 -52.25 12.17
N GLN A 136 50.91 -53.21 11.37
CA GLN A 136 49.85 -52.96 10.40
C GLN A 136 48.54 -52.56 11.07
N THR A 137 48.13 -53.25 12.14
CA THR A 137 46.94 -52.92 12.92
C THR A 137 47.05 -51.52 13.53
N LEU A 138 48.20 -51.16 14.12
CA LEU A 138 48.42 -49.81 14.67
C LEU A 138 48.36 -48.73 13.58
N ARG A 139 48.90 -48.98 12.38
CA ARG A 139 48.78 -48.04 11.25
C ARG A 139 47.33 -47.87 10.80
N MET A 140 46.56 -48.95 10.73
CA MET A 140 45.13 -48.88 10.38
C MET A 140 44.33 -48.14 11.46
N GLN A 141 44.61 -48.38 12.74
CA GLN A 141 43.99 -47.64 13.84
C GLN A 141 44.35 -46.15 13.79
N THR A 142 45.60 -45.81 13.48
CA THR A 142 46.02 -44.40 13.32
C THR A 142 45.25 -43.71 12.21
N LYS A 143 45.12 -44.33 11.04
CA LYS A 143 44.32 -43.79 9.93
C LYS A 143 42.84 -43.65 10.28
N ASN A 144 42.27 -44.61 11.01
CA ASN A 144 40.89 -44.50 11.48
C ASN A 144 40.72 -43.34 12.47
N LEU A 145 41.66 -43.13 13.39
CA LEU A 145 41.64 -42.00 14.31
C LEU A 145 41.76 -40.66 13.57
N GLU A 146 42.64 -40.58 12.56
CA GLU A 146 42.77 -39.39 11.71
C GLU A 146 41.47 -39.11 10.94
N SER A 147 40.85 -40.14 10.34
CA SER A 147 39.56 -40.01 9.64
C SER A 147 38.45 -39.52 10.58
N LEU A 148 38.33 -40.13 11.76
CA LEU A 148 37.36 -39.72 12.77
C LEU A 148 37.63 -38.30 13.28
N GLN A 149 38.89 -37.90 13.39
CA GLN A 149 39.26 -36.53 13.78
C GLN A 149 38.82 -35.51 12.73
N VAL A 150 38.97 -35.81 11.44
CA VAL A 150 38.49 -34.96 10.33
C VAL A 150 36.96 -34.85 10.38
N GLU A 151 36.24 -35.97 10.50
CA GLU A 151 34.78 -35.95 10.61
C GLU A 151 34.31 -35.15 11.85
N LEU A 152 35.01 -35.29 12.98
CA LEU A 152 34.70 -34.54 14.20
C LEU A 152 34.94 -33.04 14.00
N SER A 153 36.01 -32.64 13.30
CA SER A 153 36.21 -31.23 12.94
C SER A 153 35.14 -30.69 11.99
N ASP A 154 34.70 -31.49 11.02
CA ASP A 154 33.65 -31.10 10.07
C ASP A 154 32.30 -30.92 10.77
N VAL A 155 31.93 -31.87 11.64
CA VAL A 155 30.70 -31.78 12.45
C VAL A 155 30.76 -30.58 13.40
N ARG A 156 31.91 -30.31 14.02
CA ARG A 156 32.08 -29.09 14.85
C ARG A 156 31.92 -27.81 14.03
N HIS A 157 32.46 -27.79 12.82
CA HIS A 157 32.31 -26.64 11.94
C HIS A 157 30.86 -26.42 11.52
N GLN A 158 30.14 -27.49 11.13
CA GLN A 158 28.72 -27.44 10.81
C GLN A 158 27.87 -26.99 12.01
N LEU A 159 28.17 -27.48 13.22
CA LEU A 159 27.48 -27.07 14.44
C LEU A 159 27.67 -25.58 14.72
N ASN A 160 28.89 -25.07 14.59
CA ASN A 160 29.18 -23.66 14.79
C ASN A 160 28.47 -22.79 13.74
N SER A 161 28.51 -23.18 12.46
CA SER A 161 27.79 -22.47 11.40
C SER A 161 26.28 -22.44 11.66
N ALA A 162 25.68 -23.55 12.07
CA ALA A 162 24.25 -23.59 12.40
C ALA A 162 23.91 -22.75 13.64
N LEU A 163 24.83 -22.64 14.60
CA LEU A 163 24.68 -21.80 15.78
C LEU A 163 24.77 -20.31 15.43
N ASP A 164 25.66 -19.93 14.53
CA ASP A 164 25.77 -18.57 14.00
C ASP A 164 24.50 -18.18 13.23
N ASP A 165 24.01 -19.04 12.34
CA ASP A 165 22.74 -18.83 11.62
C ASP A 165 21.55 -18.68 12.59
N LEU A 166 21.53 -19.47 13.67
CA LEU A 166 20.47 -19.38 14.69
C LEU A 166 20.54 -18.05 15.44
N ASN A 167 21.74 -17.58 15.77
CA ASN A 167 21.93 -16.29 16.42
C ASN A 167 21.52 -15.13 15.50
N GLU A 168 21.87 -15.19 14.21
CA GLU A 168 21.44 -14.19 13.24
C GLU A 168 19.90 -14.14 13.13
N ARG A 169 19.26 -15.31 13.01
CA ARG A 169 17.79 -15.41 12.99
C ARG A 169 17.16 -14.90 14.28
N LYS A 170 17.78 -15.17 15.44
CA LYS A 170 17.33 -14.65 16.73
C LYS A 170 17.38 -13.12 16.75
N CYS A 171 18.49 -12.50 16.33
CA CYS A 171 18.59 -11.05 16.24
C CYS A 171 17.57 -10.44 15.27
N ALA A 172 17.31 -11.12 14.14
CA ALA A 172 16.28 -10.69 13.19
C ALA A 172 14.86 -10.77 13.79
N ILE A 173 14.57 -11.78 14.61
CA ILE A 173 13.30 -11.88 15.34
C ILE A 173 13.18 -10.76 16.38
N GLU A 174 14.22 -10.52 17.18
CA GLU A 174 14.24 -9.45 18.19
C GLU A 174 14.01 -8.08 17.54
N SER A 175 14.65 -7.79 16.40
CA SER A 175 14.42 -6.56 15.64
C SER A 175 12.98 -6.45 15.11
N ARG A 176 12.38 -7.57 14.68
CA ARG A 176 10.97 -7.58 14.26
C ARG A 176 10.02 -7.36 15.42
N ASP A 177 10.29 -7.94 16.58
CA ASP A 177 9.47 -7.74 17.78
C ASP A 177 9.53 -6.29 18.26
N GLU A 178 10.70 -5.64 18.18
CA GLU A 178 10.85 -4.21 18.45
C GLU A 178 10.02 -3.37 17.46
N ALA A 179 10.08 -3.67 16.16
CA ALA A 179 9.28 -2.99 15.15
C ALA A 179 7.76 -3.17 15.38
N ILE A 180 7.33 -4.37 15.77
CA ILE A 180 5.93 -4.66 16.12
C ILE A 180 5.51 -3.84 17.34
N SER A 181 6.34 -3.77 18.38
CA SER A 181 6.07 -2.98 19.57
C SER A 181 5.91 -1.48 19.26
N VAL A 182 6.77 -0.93 18.39
CA VAL A 182 6.64 0.47 17.92
C VAL A 182 5.34 0.69 17.15
N LEU A 183 4.95 -0.25 16.28
CA LEU A 183 3.69 -0.16 15.54
C LEU A 183 2.46 -0.27 16.44
N GLN A 184 2.50 -1.12 17.46
CA GLN A 184 1.43 -1.25 18.47
C GLN A 184 1.27 0.07 19.24
N ASN A 185 2.36 0.64 19.77
CA ASN A 185 2.30 1.92 20.48
C ASN A 185 1.74 3.05 19.60
N ARG A 186 2.14 3.09 18.32
CA ARG A 186 1.62 4.07 17.36
C ARG A 186 0.14 3.86 17.06
N LEU A 187 -0.32 2.62 17.02
CA LEU A 187 -1.74 2.30 16.83
C LEU A 187 -2.54 2.80 18.04
N ASP A 188 -2.08 2.50 19.26
CA ASP A 188 -2.71 2.96 20.50
C ASP A 188 -2.79 4.49 20.57
N ASP A 189 -1.72 5.19 20.18
CA ASP A 189 -1.71 6.66 20.07
C ASP A 189 -2.74 7.17 19.05
N LEU A 190 -2.81 6.53 17.88
CA LEU A 190 -3.78 6.90 16.84
C LEU A 190 -5.22 6.65 17.31
N GLU A 191 -5.49 5.52 17.96
CA GLU A 191 -6.79 5.21 18.54
C GLU A 191 -7.18 6.23 19.63
N ALA A 192 -6.23 6.59 20.51
CA ALA A 192 -6.43 7.62 21.52
C ALA A 192 -6.72 9.00 20.91
N THR A 193 -6.02 9.39 19.84
CA THR A 193 -6.31 10.64 19.13
C THR A 193 -7.65 10.60 18.39
N ASN A 194 -8.03 9.46 17.81
CA ASN A 194 -9.32 9.30 17.16
C ASN A 194 -10.46 9.42 18.18
N ALA A 195 -10.36 8.74 19.32
CA ALA A 195 -11.34 8.87 20.41
C ALA A 195 -11.50 10.32 20.89
N ARG A 196 -10.38 11.07 20.99
CA ARG A 196 -10.42 12.51 21.29
C ARG A 196 -11.11 13.32 20.19
N LEU A 197 -10.81 13.04 18.92
CA LEU A 197 -11.46 13.72 17.79
C LEU A 197 -12.96 13.44 17.77
N GLU A 198 -13.39 12.21 17.96
CA GLU A 198 -14.80 11.83 18.05
C GLU A 198 -15.49 12.56 19.22
N SER A 199 -14.85 12.64 20.39
CA SER A 199 -15.34 13.43 21.52
C SER A 199 -15.46 14.92 21.18
N THR A 200 -14.46 15.51 20.51
CA THR A 200 -14.54 16.91 20.05
C THR A 200 -15.62 17.12 19.00
N ARG A 201 -15.86 16.14 18.12
CA ARG A 201 -16.93 16.19 17.13
C ARG A 201 -18.30 16.12 17.80
N ALA A 202 -18.49 15.20 18.74
CA ALA A 202 -19.72 15.08 19.51
C ALA A 202 -20.02 16.37 20.28
N THR A 203 -19.02 16.97 20.92
CA THR A 203 -19.19 18.26 21.61
C THR A 203 -19.46 19.41 20.64
N MET A 204 -18.88 19.42 19.43
CA MET A 204 -19.19 20.43 18.42
C MET A 204 -20.60 20.29 17.83
N VAL A 205 -21.08 19.08 17.62
CA VAL A 205 -22.47 18.81 17.19
C VAL A 205 -23.46 19.27 18.27
N ASN A 206 -23.11 19.08 19.54
CA ASN A 206 -23.94 19.47 20.68
C ASN A 206 -23.67 20.91 21.17
N LYS A 207 -22.97 21.76 20.40
CA LYS A 207 -22.77 23.16 20.78
C LYS A 207 -24.08 23.95 20.62
N PRO A 208 -24.33 24.95 21.48
CA PRO A 208 -25.53 25.81 21.45
C PRO A 208 -25.73 26.59 20.13
N ASN A 209 -24.73 26.59 19.24
CA ASN A 209 -24.87 27.18 17.91
C ASN A 209 -25.86 26.40 17.03
N MET A 210 -25.97 25.08 17.17
CA MET A 210 -26.96 24.31 16.39
C MET A 210 -28.39 24.67 16.83
N GLU A 211 -28.64 24.66 18.13
CA GLU A 211 -29.94 25.08 18.69
C GLU A 211 -30.31 26.51 18.31
N GLN A 212 -29.34 27.44 18.30
CA GLN A 212 -29.58 28.82 17.83
C GLN A 212 -29.93 28.88 16.35
N ILE A 213 -29.22 28.11 15.51
CA ILE A 213 -29.50 28.01 14.07
C ILE A 213 -30.90 27.44 13.84
N ASP A 214 -31.29 26.40 14.59
CA ASP A 214 -32.61 25.80 14.50
C ASP A 214 -33.72 26.81 14.88
N VAL A 215 -33.52 27.59 15.95
CA VAL A 215 -34.45 28.66 16.35
C VAL A 215 -34.55 29.76 15.29
N PHE A 216 -33.42 30.16 14.67
CA PHE A 216 -33.45 31.13 13.57
C PHE A 216 -34.16 30.58 12.33
N GLN A 217 -33.98 29.29 12.03
CA GLN A 217 -34.65 28.61 10.93
C GLN A 217 -36.16 28.54 11.15
N GLU A 218 -36.61 28.15 12.34
CA GLU A 218 -38.04 28.11 12.68
C GLU A 218 -38.68 29.50 12.61
N ARG A 219 -37.96 30.54 13.05
CA ARG A 219 -38.43 31.93 12.94
C ARG A 219 -38.60 32.37 11.50
N LEU A 220 -37.63 32.05 10.64
CA LEU A 220 -37.68 32.39 9.22
C LEU A 220 -38.83 31.66 8.51
N GLU A 221 -39.06 30.39 8.84
CA GLU A 221 -40.19 29.61 8.33
C GLU A 221 -41.53 30.26 8.69
N LYS A 222 -41.71 30.67 9.95
CA LYS A 222 -42.91 31.39 10.40
C LYS A 222 -43.10 32.72 9.66
N GLU A 223 -42.03 33.46 9.40
CA GLU A 223 -42.11 34.73 8.65
C GLU A 223 -42.51 34.48 7.18
N ILE A 224 -41.97 33.44 6.54
CA ILE A 224 -42.34 33.04 5.18
C ILE A 224 -43.82 32.63 5.13
N GLU A 225 -44.26 31.77 6.05
CA GLU A 225 -45.66 31.36 6.15
C GLU A 225 -46.60 32.55 6.38
N ASN A 226 -46.20 33.51 7.21
CA ASN A 226 -46.98 34.72 7.44
C ASN A 226 -47.10 35.56 6.16
N VAL A 227 -46.00 35.77 5.46
CA VAL A 227 -45.98 36.50 4.19
C VAL A 227 -46.85 35.79 3.15
N GLN A 228 -46.76 34.46 3.02
CA GLN A 228 -47.62 33.69 2.13
C GLN A 228 -49.10 33.84 2.48
N ARG A 229 -49.46 33.82 3.77
CA ARG A 229 -50.84 34.02 4.23
C ARG A 229 -51.33 35.44 3.93
N GLU A 230 -50.49 36.46 4.11
CA GLU A 230 -50.81 37.84 3.74
C GLU A 230 -51.03 37.99 2.23
N PHE A 231 -50.16 37.37 1.41
CA PHE A 231 -50.34 37.36 -0.04
C PHE A 231 -51.65 36.69 -0.44
N ALA A 232 -51.95 35.50 0.09
CA ALA A 232 -53.20 34.80 -0.18
C ALA A 232 -54.43 35.61 0.26
N SER A 233 -54.35 36.32 1.39
CA SER A 233 -55.43 37.19 1.86
C SER A 233 -55.64 38.40 0.92
N ARG A 234 -54.56 39.07 0.50
CA ARG A 234 -54.64 40.20 -0.45
C ARG A 234 -55.15 39.75 -1.82
N GLU A 235 -54.69 38.59 -2.29
CA GLU A 235 -55.13 37.99 -3.53
C GLU A 235 -56.62 37.65 -3.49
N SER A 236 -57.12 37.06 -2.38
CA SER A 236 -58.55 36.81 -2.19
C SER A 236 -59.38 38.08 -2.26
N ILE A 237 -58.93 39.17 -1.62
CA ILE A 237 -59.63 40.47 -1.65
C ILE A 237 -59.69 41.01 -3.09
N ILE A 238 -58.60 40.92 -3.84
CA ILE A 238 -58.56 41.36 -5.24
C ILE A 238 -59.50 40.50 -6.09
N PHE A 239 -59.52 39.18 -5.88
CA PHE A 239 -60.47 38.30 -6.57
C PHE A 239 -61.92 38.62 -6.27
N ASP A 240 -62.26 38.91 -5.01
CA ASP A 240 -63.60 39.33 -4.63
C ASP A 240 -63.97 40.66 -5.30
N GLN A 241 -63.07 41.65 -5.31
CA GLN A 241 -63.29 42.92 -6.00
C GLN A 241 -63.51 42.75 -7.51
N HIS A 242 -62.70 41.91 -8.17
CA HIS A 242 -62.87 41.62 -9.58
C HIS A 242 -64.18 40.87 -9.86
N ARG A 243 -64.58 39.94 -8.99
CA ARG A 243 -65.87 39.25 -9.10
C ARG A 243 -67.02 40.25 -9.02
N ASP A 244 -67.02 41.11 -7.99
CA ASP A 244 -68.07 42.10 -7.78
C ASP A 244 -68.14 43.11 -8.95
N GLU A 245 -67.00 43.49 -9.52
CA GLU A 245 -66.92 44.33 -10.72
C GLU A 245 -67.53 43.65 -11.95
N ILE A 246 -67.23 42.37 -12.17
CA ILE A 246 -67.81 41.58 -13.26
C ILE A 246 -69.32 41.46 -13.07
N GLU A 247 -69.80 41.15 -11.87
CA GLU A 247 -71.23 41.06 -11.56
C GLU A 247 -71.93 42.39 -11.82
N ARG A 248 -71.32 43.51 -11.43
CA ARG A 248 -71.83 44.86 -11.69
C ARG A 248 -71.91 45.18 -13.19
N LEU A 249 -70.87 44.83 -13.95
CA LEU A 249 -70.86 45.02 -15.41
C LEU A 249 -71.91 44.15 -16.11
N VAL A 250 -72.10 42.91 -15.67
CA VAL A 250 -73.14 42.01 -16.18
C VAL A 250 -74.52 42.58 -15.87
N ALA A 251 -74.78 43.01 -14.63
CA ALA A 251 -76.06 43.62 -14.26
C ALA A 251 -76.37 44.87 -15.10
N LYS A 252 -75.37 45.72 -15.34
CA LYS A 252 -75.52 46.91 -16.20
C LYS A 252 -75.80 46.53 -17.65
N HIS A 253 -75.10 45.54 -18.19
CA HIS A 253 -75.35 45.06 -19.55
C HIS A 253 -76.77 44.47 -19.68
N ASP A 254 -77.24 43.71 -18.67
CA ASP A 254 -78.59 43.16 -18.66
C ASP A 254 -79.66 44.27 -18.59
N GLU A 255 -79.40 45.35 -17.85
CA GLU A 255 -80.23 46.56 -17.85
C GLU A 255 -80.25 47.24 -19.21
N GLU A 256 -79.09 47.53 -19.82
CA GLU A 256 -78.99 48.13 -21.16
C GLU A 256 -79.70 47.26 -22.21
N VAL A 257 -79.59 45.93 -22.13
CA VAL A 257 -80.30 45.00 -23.03
C VAL A 257 -81.81 45.04 -22.78
N ALA A 258 -82.26 45.14 -21.52
CA ALA A 258 -83.67 45.28 -21.19
C ALA A 258 -84.25 46.60 -21.71
N GLU A 259 -83.51 47.71 -21.58
CA GLU A 259 -83.86 49.01 -22.14
C GLU A 259 -83.95 48.94 -23.68
N LEU A 260 -82.95 48.37 -24.36
CA LEU A 260 -82.98 48.20 -25.81
C LEU A 260 -84.15 47.33 -26.27
N ARG A 261 -84.52 46.29 -25.50
CA ARG A 261 -85.73 45.48 -25.79
C ARG A 261 -87.00 46.31 -25.63
N ALA A 262 -87.11 47.11 -24.57
CA ALA A 262 -88.25 48.01 -24.36
C ALA A 262 -88.35 49.07 -25.47
N GLU A 263 -87.23 49.68 -25.87
CA GLU A 263 -87.19 50.62 -26.99
C GLU A 263 -87.61 49.99 -28.31
N LEU A 264 -87.22 48.73 -28.57
CA LEU A 264 -87.67 47.99 -29.75
C LEU A 264 -89.17 47.68 -29.71
N GLU A 265 -89.72 47.34 -28.54
CA GLU A 265 -91.15 47.16 -28.36
C GLU A 265 -91.93 48.47 -28.56
N ASP A 266 -91.43 49.58 -28.01
CA ASP A 266 -92.00 50.93 -28.21
C ASP A 266 -91.91 51.38 -29.67
N ARG A 267 -90.79 51.14 -30.35
CA ARG A 267 -90.66 51.39 -31.79
C ARG A 267 -91.58 50.50 -32.61
N ARG A 268 -91.86 49.27 -32.19
CA ARG A 268 -92.84 48.40 -32.86
C ARG A 268 -94.25 48.95 -32.69
N LEU A 269 -94.59 49.49 -31.52
CA LEU A 269 -95.87 50.13 -31.24
C LEU A 269 -96.02 51.47 -32.00
N ALA A 270 -94.96 52.28 -32.07
CA ALA A 270 -94.93 53.52 -32.85
C ALA A 270 -94.92 53.28 -34.37
N GLY A 271 -94.23 52.22 -34.83
CA GLY A 271 -94.20 51.78 -36.22
C GLY A 271 -95.51 51.17 -36.72
N MET A 272 -96.40 50.71 -35.84
CA MET A 272 -97.78 50.36 -36.20
C MET A 272 -98.67 51.59 -36.44
N VAL A 273 -98.26 52.80 -36.03
CA VAL A 273 -98.99 54.06 -36.24
C VAL A 273 -98.47 54.85 -37.46
N VAL A 274 -97.22 54.64 -37.88
CA VAL A 274 -96.65 55.25 -39.09
C VAL A 274 -96.51 54.19 -40.18
N ASN A 275 -97.66 53.75 -40.69
CA ASN A 275 -97.75 52.96 -41.91
C ASN A 275 -98.57 53.74 -42.96
N MET A 276 -98.25 55.02 -43.14
CA MET A 276 -98.58 55.87 -44.28
C MET A 276 -97.58 57.04 -44.27
N GLU A 277 -96.96 57.29 -45.42
CA GLU A 277 -96.03 58.40 -45.74
C GLU A 277 -94.60 58.30 -45.22
N GLY A 278 -93.62 58.43 -46.13
CA GLY A 278 -92.23 58.68 -45.74
C GLY A 278 -91.11 58.11 -46.60
N ARG A 279 -91.35 57.87 -47.89
CA ARG A 279 -90.33 57.58 -48.92
C ARG A 279 -89.29 58.72 -48.98
N SER A 280 -88.18 58.66 -48.21
CA SER A 280 -86.96 59.49 -48.44
C SER A 280 -85.69 59.14 -47.61
N ASN A 281 -85.60 58.00 -46.91
CA ASN A 281 -84.38 57.62 -46.15
C ASN A 281 -83.45 56.61 -46.83
N ASN A 282 -83.78 56.14 -48.04
CA ASN A 282 -82.92 55.18 -48.75
C ASN A 282 -81.58 55.79 -49.19
N GLU A 283 -81.54 57.06 -49.60
CA GLU A 283 -80.28 57.65 -50.10
C GLU A 283 -79.26 57.88 -48.97
N ALA A 284 -79.69 58.35 -47.79
CA ALA A 284 -78.78 58.52 -46.66
C ALA A 284 -78.29 57.17 -46.08
N SER A 285 -79.15 56.15 -46.07
CA SER A 285 -78.77 54.79 -45.66
C SER A 285 -77.89 54.10 -46.70
N GLU A 286 -78.11 54.34 -48.01
CA GLU A 286 -77.24 53.84 -49.08
C GLU A 286 -75.87 54.53 -49.05
N VAL A 287 -75.81 55.84 -48.75
CA VAL A 287 -74.53 56.55 -48.58
C VAL A 287 -73.77 56.05 -47.35
N ALA A 288 -74.43 55.88 -46.20
CA ALA A 288 -73.77 55.33 -45.00
C ALA A 288 -73.34 53.86 -45.19
N TYR A 289 -74.12 53.06 -45.91
CA TYR A 289 -73.72 51.69 -46.28
C TYR A 289 -72.57 51.68 -47.28
N ALA A 290 -72.56 52.60 -48.25
CA ALA A 290 -71.46 52.75 -49.19
C ALA A 290 -70.16 53.20 -48.49
N GLU A 291 -70.22 54.13 -47.53
CA GLU A 291 -69.08 54.52 -46.70
C GLU A 291 -68.57 53.35 -45.86
N LEU A 292 -69.47 52.59 -45.21
CA LEU A 292 -69.08 51.41 -44.44
C LEU A 292 -68.42 50.32 -45.31
N MET A 293 -68.96 50.09 -46.52
CA MET A 293 -68.36 49.15 -47.47
C MET A 293 -66.99 49.64 -47.98
N ALA A 294 -66.83 50.95 -48.19
CA ALA A 294 -65.55 51.56 -48.53
C ALA A 294 -64.53 51.43 -47.37
N ASP A 295 -64.96 51.59 -46.12
CA ASP A 295 -64.11 51.36 -44.94
C ASP A 295 -63.72 49.89 -44.80
N PHE A 296 -64.63 48.95 -45.07
CA PHE A 296 -64.31 47.53 -45.10
C PHE A 296 -63.31 47.17 -46.20
N GLU A 297 -63.44 47.77 -47.39
CA GLU A 297 -62.45 47.60 -48.46
C GLU A 297 -61.10 48.21 -48.07
N SER A 298 -61.09 49.39 -47.48
CA SER A 298 -59.88 50.05 -46.95
C SER A 298 -59.17 49.18 -45.91
N LEU A 299 -59.90 48.64 -44.92
CA LEU A 299 -59.35 47.74 -43.90
C LEU A 299 -58.81 46.44 -44.51
N ARG A 300 -59.48 45.92 -45.55
CA ARG A 300 -59.06 44.71 -46.25
C ARG A 300 -57.77 44.95 -47.02
N ASP A 301 -57.63 46.11 -47.65
CA ASP A 301 -56.40 46.53 -48.34
C ASP A 301 -55.27 46.76 -47.35
N GLU A 302 -55.52 47.37 -46.19
CA GLU A 302 -54.53 47.53 -45.12
C GLU A 302 -54.08 46.19 -44.53
N LEU A 303 -55.01 45.25 -44.33
CA LEU A 303 -54.69 43.89 -43.91
C LEU A 303 -53.83 43.18 -44.97
N LYS A 304 -54.11 43.40 -46.26
CA LYS A 304 -53.30 42.84 -47.35
C LYS A 304 -51.90 43.45 -47.39
N VAL A 305 -51.77 44.77 -47.22
CA VAL A 305 -50.48 45.47 -47.15
C VAL A 305 -49.66 44.96 -45.97
N THR A 306 -50.25 44.85 -44.78
CA THR A 306 -49.57 44.33 -43.59
C THR A 306 -49.19 42.86 -43.73
N GLN A 307 -50.00 42.04 -44.42
CA GLN A 307 -49.63 40.67 -44.79
C GLN A 307 -48.46 40.61 -45.77
N ASP A 308 -48.46 41.45 -46.81
CA ASP A 308 -47.37 41.54 -47.79
C ASP A 308 -46.07 42.03 -47.14
N GLU A 309 -46.15 42.99 -46.22
CA GLU A 309 -45.02 43.45 -45.41
C GLU A 309 -44.49 42.35 -44.49
N ASN A 310 -45.37 41.60 -43.82
CA ASN A 310 -44.98 40.44 -43.01
C ASN A 310 -44.30 39.36 -43.86
N GLN A 311 -44.83 39.05 -45.04
CA GLN A 311 -44.19 38.11 -45.96
C GLN A 311 -42.82 38.62 -46.43
N LYS A 312 -42.70 39.92 -46.70
CA LYS A 312 -41.42 40.55 -47.08
C LYS A 312 -40.41 40.51 -45.93
N LEU A 313 -40.84 40.71 -44.68
CA LEU A 313 -40.00 40.59 -43.49
C LEU A 313 -39.58 39.14 -43.24
N LEU A 314 -40.49 38.18 -43.38
CA LEU A 314 -40.18 36.75 -43.29
C LEU A 314 -39.18 36.33 -44.36
N LYS A 315 -39.35 36.81 -45.60
CA LYS A 315 -38.40 36.55 -46.68
C LYS A 315 -37.03 37.18 -46.40
N LYS A 316 -36.98 38.41 -45.90
CA LYS A 316 -35.72 39.05 -45.47
C LYS A 316 -35.04 38.30 -44.32
N LEU A 317 -35.81 37.79 -43.35
CA LEU A 317 -35.28 36.97 -42.25
C LEU A 317 -34.71 35.66 -42.79
N GLN A 318 -35.39 35.03 -43.76
CA GLN A 318 -34.89 33.84 -44.43
C GLN A 318 -33.63 34.13 -45.25
N GLU A 319 -33.58 35.23 -46.00
CA GLU A 319 -32.38 35.67 -46.73
C GLU A 319 -31.22 36.00 -45.78
N MET A 320 -31.48 36.59 -44.61
CA MET A 320 -30.45 36.81 -43.58
C MET A 320 -29.98 35.49 -42.96
N LYS A 321 -30.89 34.53 -42.75
CA LYS A 321 -30.56 33.19 -42.27
C LYS A 321 -29.71 32.43 -43.29
N GLU A 322 -30.03 32.52 -44.57
CA GLU A 322 -29.27 31.90 -45.67
C GLU A 322 -27.90 32.59 -45.87
N ARG A 323 -27.83 33.92 -45.75
CA ARG A 323 -26.54 34.67 -45.74
C ARG A 323 -25.66 34.31 -44.54
N SER A 324 -26.25 34.05 -43.38
CA SER A 324 -25.52 33.59 -42.18
C SER A 324 -24.90 32.21 -42.40
N VAL A 325 -25.58 31.30 -43.12
CA VAL A 325 -25.08 29.95 -43.42
C VAL A 325 -24.01 29.95 -44.53
N CYS A 326 -24.03 30.91 -45.46
CA CYS A 326 -23.02 31.02 -46.53
C CYS A 326 -21.81 31.91 -46.21
N SER A 327 -21.73 32.54 -45.01
CA SER A 327 -20.62 33.41 -44.60
C SER A 327 -19.55 32.70 -43.74
N ASN A 328 -19.41 31.37 -43.85
CA ASN A 328 -18.36 30.57 -43.19
C ASN A 328 -17.33 30.03 -44.19
N GLY A 329 -16.77 30.92 -45.00
CA GLY A 329 -15.68 30.59 -45.90
C GLY A 329 -14.73 31.76 -46.08
N SER A 330 -13.82 32.01 -45.13
CA SER A 330 -12.45 32.44 -45.41
C SER A 330 -11.61 32.58 -44.13
N VAL A 331 -10.65 31.66 -43.98
CA VAL A 331 -9.27 31.84 -43.49
C VAL A 331 -8.96 33.09 -42.63
N SER A 332 -8.55 32.90 -41.37
CA SER A 332 -7.16 33.04 -40.88
C SER A 332 -7.06 33.32 -39.37
N ASN A 333 -6.20 32.53 -38.72
CA ASN A 333 -5.35 32.73 -37.53
C ASN A 333 -5.59 33.83 -36.46
N GLU A 334 -5.27 33.39 -35.25
CA GLU A 334 -4.68 34.10 -34.09
C GLU A 334 -5.60 34.73 -33.03
N ASN A 335 -5.62 34.05 -31.87
CA ASN A 335 -5.54 34.54 -30.49
C ASN A 335 -6.06 35.96 -30.19
N ASN A 336 -7.25 36.06 -29.60
CA ASN A 336 -7.40 36.47 -28.20
C ASN A 336 -8.86 36.47 -27.74
N SER A 337 -9.01 36.22 -26.45
CA SER A 337 -10.17 36.41 -25.58
C SER A 337 -11.11 37.56 -25.98
N GLY A 338 -12.41 37.26 -26.10
CA GLY A 338 -13.44 38.29 -26.13
C GLY A 338 -14.80 37.77 -26.63
N GLY A 339 -15.67 37.38 -25.69
CA GLY A 339 -17.12 37.44 -25.84
C GLY A 339 -17.72 36.80 -27.09
N VAL A 340 -17.86 35.47 -27.10
CA VAL A 340 -18.84 34.83 -27.99
C VAL A 340 -20.23 35.14 -27.43
N LEU A 341 -20.85 36.20 -27.95
CA LEU A 341 -22.30 36.38 -27.99
C LEU A 341 -22.88 35.22 -28.81
N ARG A 342 -23.06 34.07 -28.15
CA ARG A 342 -23.79 32.92 -28.71
C ARG A 342 -25.24 33.36 -28.83
N GLY A 343 -25.71 33.46 -30.07
CA GLY A 343 -27.13 33.60 -30.37
C GLY A 343 -27.96 32.55 -29.64
N SER A 344 -29.17 32.95 -29.30
CA SER A 344 -30.15 32.23 -28.48
C SER A 344 -30.15 30.72 -28.73
N LEU A 345 -29.55 29.97 -27.80
CA LEU A 345 -29.62 28.51 -27.77
C LEU A 345 -31.09 28.11 -27.63
N THR A 346 -31.55 27.23 -28.52
CA THR A 346 -32.88 26.62 -28.36
C THR A 346 -32.88 25.76 -27.09
N LEU A 347 -34.02 25.67 -26.38
CA LEU A 347 -34.14 24.95 -25.10
C LEU A 347 -33.54 23.51 -25.14
N PRO A 348 -33.71 22.72 -26.22
CA PRO A 348 -33.10 21.39 -26.30
C PRO A 348 -31.56 21.42 -26.37
N GLU A 349 -31.00 22.42 -27.04
CA GLU A 349 -29.55 22.59 -27.19
C GLU A 349 -28.92 23.09 -25.88
N ALA A 350 -29.64 23.92 -25.13
CA ALA A 350 -29.26 24.32 -23.78
C ALA A 350 -29.23 23.13 -22.82
N LEU A 351 -30.24 22.25 -22.85
CA LEU A 351 -30.28 21.03 -22.03
C LEU A 351 -29.15 20.05 -22.38
N ALA A 352 -28.87 19.85 -23.67
CA ALA A 352 -27.76 19.01 -24.10
C ALA A 352 -26.41 19.57 -23.62
N ARG A 353 -26.24 20.90 -23.67
CA ARG A 353 -25.03 21.56 -23.20
C ARG A 353 -24.87 21.50 -21.68
N ILE A 354 -25.96 21.59 -20.93
CA ILE A 354 -25.96 21.43 -19.47
C ILE A 354 -25.53 19.99 -19.11
N ALA A 355 -26.11 18.98 -19.74
CA ALA A 355 -25.74 17.58 -19.50
C ALA A 355 -24.25 17.30 -19.82
N GLU A 356 -23.71 17.91 -20.88
CA GLU A 356 -22.30 17.81 -21.23
C GLU A 356 -21.40 18.47 -20.16
N LEU A 357 -21.77 19.65 -19.68
CA LEU A 357 -21.04 20.37 -18.63
C LEU A 357 -21.12 19.66 -17.28
N GLU A 358 -22.26 19.08 -16.93
CA GLU A 358 -22.43 18.25 -15.73
C GLU A 358 -21.57 16.98 -15.81
N GLY A 359 -21.53 16.33 -16.97
CA GLY A 359 -20.65 15.19 -17.24
C GLY A 359 -19.17 15.56 -17.15
N GLY A 360 -18.78 16.72 -17.70
CA GLY A 360 -17.42 17.25 -17.60
C GLY A 360 -17.03 17.60 -16.15
N THR A 361 -17.96 18.18 -15.39
CA THR A 361 -17.75 18.53 -13.98
C THR A 361 -17.60 17.29 -13.10
N LYS A 362 -18.43 16.26 -13.32
CA LYS A 362 -18.27 14.96 -12.64
C LYS A 362 -16.93 14.32 -12.95
N ARG A 363 -16.52 14.28 -14.23
CA ARG A 363 -15.22 13.74 -14.65
C ARG A 363 -14.05 14.48 -14.00
N LEU A 364 -14.08 15.82 -14.01
CA LEU A 364 -13.04 16.64 -13.36
C LEU A 364 -13.02 16.45 -11.84
N SER A 365 -14.19 16.29 -11.21
CA SER A 365 -14.31 15.97 -9.79
C SER A 365 -13.67 14.61 -9.47
N ASP A 366 -13.92 13.60 -10.31
CA ASP A 366 -13.33 12.27 -10.17
C ASP A 366 -11.81 12.30 -10.38
N GLU A 367 -11.34 13.03 -11.40
CA GLU A 367 -9.90 13.25 -11.65
C GLU A 367 -9.22 13.98 -10.49
N LEU A 368 -9.87 14.98 -9.89
CA LEU A 368 -9.36 15.69 -8.72
C LEU A 368 -9.33 14.78 -7.48
N CYS A 369 -10.35 13.93 -7.31
CA CYS A 369 -10.39 12.93 -6.25
C CYS A 369 -9.24 11.93 -6.39
N GLU A 370 -9.01 11.41 -7.60
CA GLU A 370 -7.90 10.51 -7.91
C GLU A 370 -6.54 11.20 -7.77
N ALA A 371 -6.39 12.45 -8.20
CA ALA A 371 -5.17 13.22 -7.99
C ALA A 371 -4.89 13.45 -6.50
N LYS A 372 -5.93 13.73 -5.70
CA LYS A 372 -5.82 13.85 -4.24
C LYS A 372 -5.43 12.52 -3.59
N LYS A 373 -6.01 11.39 -4.01
CA LYS A 373 -5.62 10.05 -3.55
C LYS A 373 -4.14 9.76 -3.88
N ARG A 374 -3.70 10.07 -5.10
CA ARG A 374 -2.28 9.92 -5.50
C ARG A 374 -1.35 10.81 -4.69
N LEU A 375 -1.75 12.05 -4.39
CA LEU A 375 -0.99 12.98 -3.55
C LEU A 375 -0.86 12.47 -2.11
N ILE A 376 -1.96 11.94 -1.55
CA ILE A 376 -1.97 11.32 -0.23
C ILE A 376 -1.07 10.07 -0.21
N ALA A 377 -1.16 9.22 -1.24
CA ALA A 377 -0.30 8.03 -1.37
C ALA A 377 1.19 8.40 -1.49
N THR A 378 1.55 9.39 -2.31
CA THR A 378 2.94 9.87 -2.41
C THR A 378 3.41 10.53 -1.12
N LYS A 379 2.55 11.27 -0.41
CA LYS A 379 2.86 11.82 0.91
C LYS A 379 3.09 10.71 1.95
N HIS A 380 2.29 9.65 1.97
CA HIS A 380 2.49 8.52 2.87
C HIS A 380 3.72 7.71 2.51
N GLN A 381 4.04 7.56 1.23
CA GLN A 381 5.24 6.88 0.76
C GLN A 381 6.51 7.68 1.10
N ALA A 382 6.48 9.01 0.93
CA ALA A 382 7.56 9.91 1.35
C ALA A 382 7.76 9.93 2.88
N ASN A 383 6.66 9.88 3.64
CA ASN A 383 6.71 9.85 5.10
C ASN A 383 7.20 8.50 5.64
N ASN A 384 6.86 7.38 4.98
CA ASN A 384 7.36 6.05 5.35
C ASN A 384 8.84 5.87 4.99
N ASN A 385 9.30 6.44 3.87
CA ASN A 385 10.73 6.46 3.53
C ASN A 385 11.55 7.39 4.45
N SER A 386 10.94 8.47 4.97
CA SER A 386 11.56 9.36 5.96
C SER A 386 11.70 8.73 7.34
N MET A 387 10.88 7.74 7.69
CA MET A 387 10.94 7.09 9.01
C MET A 387 12.00 5.98 9.10
N ASN A 388 12.60 5.59 7.96
CA ASN A 388 13.65 4.57 7.92
C ASN A 388 15.09 5.15 8.02
N ASN A 389 15.23 6.48 8.06
CA ASN A 389 16.50 7.16 8.30
C ASN A 389 16.42 8.02 9.57
N ASN A 390 16.47 7.36 10.72
CA ASN A 390 16.81 8.04 11.97
C ASN A 390 18.30 8.41 11.95
N ASN A 391 18.61 9.58 11.42
CA ASN A 391 19.73 10.36 11.93
C ASN A 391 19.32 11.82 11.98
N LYS A 392 19.63 12.44 13.13
CA LYS A 392 19.52 13.88 13.40
C LYS A 392 19.82 14.69 12.14
N ASP A 393 18.82 15.42 11.65
CA ASP A 393 18.85 16.88 11.69
C ASP A 393 17.55 17.44 11.11
N ASN A 394 17.08 18.52 11.73
CA ASN A 394 16.03 19.37 11.20
C ASN A 394 16.35 19.75 9.76
N ASN A 395 15.54 19.32 8.78
CA ASN A 395 15.00 20.16 7.70
C ASN A 395 14.20 19.34 6.68
N ARG A 396 13.17 19.98 6.12
CA ARG A 396 12.25 19.51 5.06
C ARG A 396 12.94 18.75 3.92
N PRO A 397 12.23 17.83 3.21
CA PRO A 397 12.81 17.07 2.13
C PRO A 397 13.09 17.97 0.91
N GLN A 398 14.36 18.29 0.70
CA GLN A 398 14.87 18.81 -0.57
C GLN A 398 14.80 17.68 -1.61
N VAL A 399 14.12 17.96 -2.72
CA VAL A 399 13.93 17.08 -3.89
C VAL A 399 15.26 16.84 -4.67
N LEU A 400 16.40 17.29 -4.15
CA LEU A 400 17.71 17.21 -4.78
C LEU A 400 18.72 16.68 -3.76
N GLU A 401 18.78 15.36 -3.58
CA GLU A 401 19.75 14.71 -2.69
C GLU A 401 20.85 14.01 -3.52
N GLY A 402 22.13 14.16 -3.14
CA GLY A 402 23.27 13.46 -3.76
C GLY A 402 24.21 14.31 -4.66
N GLN A 403 24.78 13.68 -5.70
CA GLN A 403 25.83 14.26 -6.57
C GLN A 403 25.39 15.53 -7.31
N GLN A 404 24.11 15.64 -7.65
CA GLN A 404 23.52 16.83 -8.29
C GLN A 404 23.52 18.04 -7.36
N LEU A 405 23.20 17.84 -6.07
CA LEU A 405 23.27 18.89 -5.06
C LEU A 405 24.73 19.33 -4.84
N SER A 406 25.67 18.38 -4.81
CA SER A 406 27.10 18.69 -4.68
C SER A 406 27.61 19.49 -5.87
N TYR A 407 27.18 19.15 -7.09
CA TYR A 407 27.52 19.88 -8.31
C TYR A 407 26.90 21.28 -8.33
N LEU A 408 25.65 21.42 -7.91
CA LEU A 408 24.97 22.70 -7.80
C LEU A 408 25.63 23.60 -6.74
N LYS A 409 25.97 23.05 -5.56
CA LYS A 409 26.75 23.76 -4.53
C LYS A 409 28.06 24.27 -5.09
N PHE A 410 28.80 23.43 -5.80
CA PHE A 410 30.07 23.81 -6.41
C PHE A 410 29.93 24.94 -7.44
N ILE A 411 28.93 24.86 -8.33
CA ILE A 411 28.66 25.94 -9.31
C ILE A 411 28.30 27.24 -8.59
N VAL A 412 27.42 27.17 -7.60
CA VAL A 412 26.96 28.36 -6.87
C VAL A 412 28.10 29.00 -6.09
N VAL A 413 28.95 28.21 -5.43
CA VAL A 413 30.19 28.71 -4.79
C VAL A 413 31.08 29.39 -5.82
N LYS A 414 31.30 28.76 -6.99
CA LYS A 414 32.10 29.36 -8.06
C LYS A 414 31.51 30.66 -8.60
N LEU A 415 30.19 30.78 -8.70
CA LEU A 415 29.52 32.01 -9.12
C LEU A 415 29.62 33.12 -8.06
N LEU A 416 29.49 32.77 -6.78
CA LEU A 416 29.63 33.71 -5.66
C LEU A 416 31.09 34.16 -5.46
N CYS A 417 32.06 33.31 -5.83
CA CYS A 417 33.49 33.63 -5.83
C CYS A 417 33.98 34.27 -7.14
N ALA A 418 33.19 34.26 -8.21
CA ALA A 418 33.53 34.98 -9.43
C ALA A 418 33.28 36.48 -9.21
N ASN A 419 34.11 37.35 -9.81
CA ASN A 419 34.03 38.81 -9.69
C ASN A 419 32.80 39.42 -10.38
N GLY A 420 31.59 38.97 -10.01
CA GLY A 420 30.33 39.59 -10.37
C GLY A 420 29.99 40.76 -9.45
N ASP A 421 28.83 41.37 -9.67
CA ASP A 421 28.32 42.46 -8.83
C ASP A 421 28.21 42.02 -7.36
N VAL A 422 29.07 42.58 -6.52
CA VAL A 422 29.22 42.25 -5.10
C VAL A 422 27.90 42.45 -4.36
N HIS A 423 27.06 43.41 -4.77
CA HIS A 423 25.77 43.66 -4.13
C HIS A 423 24.75 42.56 -4.41
N VAL A 424 24.77 42.01 -5.63
CA VAL A 424 23.88 40.90 -6.02
C VAL A 424 24.29 39.63 -5.29
N SER A 425 25.58 39.31 -5.25
CA SER A 425 26.11 38.17 -4.52
C SER A 425 25.86 38.28 -3.00
N MET A 426 26.00 39.47 -2.42
CA MET A 426 25.75 39.72 -0.99
C MET A 426 24.27 39.51 -0.61
N ASN A 427 23.34 39.89 -1.48
CA ASN A 427 21.89 39.72 -1.24
C ASN A 427 21.41 38.28 -1.49
N LEU A 428 22.00 37.60 -2.48
CA LEU A 428 21.65 36.21 -2.80
C LEU A 428 22.26 35.22 -1.81
N PHE A 429 23.41 35.53 -1.21
CA PHE A 429 24.13 34.60 -0.35
C PHE A 429 23.30 34.07 0.85
N PRO A 430 22.56 34.88 1.63
CA PRO A 430 21.71 34.36 2.71
C PRO A 430 20.60 33.42 2.22
N VAL A 431 20.02 33.71 1.04
CA VAL A 431 18.97 32.90 0.42
C VAL A 431 19.53 31.58 -0.08
N LEU A 432 20.69 31.62 -0.75
CA LEU A 432 21.37 30.42 -1.23
C LEU A 432 21.90 29.56 -0.07
N SER A 433 22.36 30.19 1.01
CA SER A 433 22.82 29.49 2.22
C SER A 433 21.69 28.76 2.93
N THR A 434 20.48 29.31 2.93
CA THR A 434 19.29 28.66 3.50
C THR A 434 18.72 27.58 2.57
N LEU A 435 18.87 27.74 1.24
CA LEU A 435 18.34 26.80 0.26
C LEU A 435 19.29 25.65 -0.09
N LEU A 436 20.59 25.79 0.08
CA LEU A 436 21.59 24.78 -0.30
C LEU A 436 22.40 24.26 0.88
N HIS A 437 22.41 24.93 2.04
CA HIS A 437 23.19 24.53 3.21
C HIS A 437 24.67 24.29 2.88
N PHE A 438 25.43 25.38 2.68
CA PHE A 438 26.85 25.32 2.37
C PHE A 438 27.66 24.67 3.51
N ASN A 439 28.65 23.85 3.16
CA ASN A 439 29.54 23.23 4.14
C ASN A 439 30.58 24.25 4.64
N SER A 440 31.27 23.96 5.74
CA SER A 440 32.31 24.84 6.30
C SER A 440 33.38 25.21 5.27
N THR A 441 33.77 24.26 4.42
CA THR A 441 34.75 24.46 3.33
C THR A 441 34.24 25.42 2.26
N ASP A 442 32.95 25.38 1.94
CA ASP A 442 32.32 26.23 0.93
C ASP A 442 32.24 27.68 1.45
N LEU A 443 31.87 27.85 2.72
CA LEU A 443 31.82 29.14 3.39
C LEU A 443 33.20 29.79 3.48
N GLU A 444 34.24 29.02 3.82
CA GLU A 444 35.62 29.51 3.83
C GLU A 444 36.06 30.05 2.46
N ASN A 445 35.74 29.31 1.38
CA ASN A 445 36.06 29.75 0.02
C ASN A 445 35.32 31.03 -0.37
N ILE A 446 34.05 31.17 0.01
CA ILE A 446 33.24 32.37 -0.29
C ILE A 446 33.76 33.60 0.47
N TYR A 447 34.07 33.46 1.77
CA TYR A 447 34.60 34.57 2.57
C TYR A 447 36.05 34.92 2.22
N ALA A 448 36.84 33.96 1.71
CA ALA A 448 38.18 34.26 1.19
C ALA A 448 38.12 35.07 -0.11
N ALA A 449 37.15 34.80 -0.98
CA ALA A 449 36.95 35.55 -2.22
C ALA A 449 36.29 36.93 -1.99
N ASN A 450 35.50 37.09 -0.93
CA ASN A 450 34.78 38.32 -0.58
C ASN A 450 35.16 38.82 0.82
N PRO A 451 36.34 39.47 0.99
CA PRO A 451 36.86 39.84 2.30
C PRO A 451 36.04 40.93 3.02
N ASP A 452 35.28 41.72 2.28
CA ASP A 452 34.41 42.78 2.83
C ASP A 452 33.11 42.24 3.45
N TRP A 453 32.85 40.93 3.33
CA TRP A 453 31.64 40.32 3.87
C TRP A 453 31.80 39.99 5.35
N VAL A 454 30.88 40.48 6.18
CA VAL A 454 30.84 40.18 7.61
C VAL A 454 30.54 38.69 7.81
N LYS A 455 31.51 37.95 8.38
CA LYS A 455 31.33 36.55 8.79
C LYS A 455 30.21 36.46 9.83
N ARG A 456 28.99 36.13 9.39
CA ARG A 456 27.89 35.80 10.30
C ARG A 456 28.06 34.35 10.74
N LYS A 457 28.11 34.12 12.05
CA LYS A 457 27.99 32.78 12.63
C LYS A 457 26.58 32.29 12.31
N PHE A 458 26.46 31.32 11.42
CA PHE A 458 25.23 30.58 11.18
C PHE A 458 25.37 29.18 11.79
#